data_AF-A0AAV7KCD7-F1
#
_entry.id   AF-A0AAV7KCD7-F1
#
_cell.length_a   1.000
_cell.length_b   1.000
_cell.length_c   1.000
_cell.angle_alpha   90.00
_cell.angle_beta   90.00
_cell.angle_gamma   90.00
#
_symmetry.space_group_name_H-M   'P 1'
#
loop_
_entity.id
_entity.type
_entity.pdbx_description
1 polymer ?
#
loop_
_entity_poly.entity_id
_entity_poly.type
_entity_poly.pdbx_seq_one_letter_code
_entity_poly.pdbx_strand_id
1 'polypeptide(L)'
;MSHQELSELHIIPHGQSINSAYYINQILAKTCMEAVYRCRNNGSVLERPVLENMSEFIFMQDGALAHMANATQKWCQDHLNAFWRKIEWPGNSPDLNPIENLWGIVKEKVNEEGQITRSAQLMETVKSAWRDISPSI
;
A
#
# COMPACT_ATOMS: atom_id res chain seq x y z
N MET A 1 -1.63 -13.99 15.38
CA MET A 1 -1.34 -12.69 16.01
C MET A 1 -1.49 -11.65 14.91
N SER A 2 -2.57 -10.87 14.96
CA SER A 2 -2.90 -9.86 13.95
C SER A 2 -2.06 -8.60 14.21
N HIS A 3 -1.05 -8.36 13.39
CA HIS A 3 -0.25 -7.14 13.52
C HIS A 3 -0.95 -5.97 12.83
N GLN A 4 -1.09 -4.91 13.61
CA GLN A 4 -1.71 -3.63 13.27
C GLN A 4 -0.76 -2.82 12.38
N GLU A 5 -0.79 -2.85 11.04
CA GLU A 5 0.02 -1.89 10.27
C GLU A 5 -0.54 -1.58 8.87
N LEU A 6 -1.69 -0.90 8.81
CA LEU A 6 -2.01 -0.16 7.59
C LEU A 6 -1.09 1.05 7.49
N SER A 7 -0.53 1.29 6.30
CA SER A 7 0.15 2.55 6.00
C SER A 7 -0.89 3.67 5.81
N GLU A 8 -0.46 4.93 5.89
CA GLU A 8 -1.34 6.02 5.47
C GLU A 8 -1.61 5.92 3.96
N LEU A 9 -2.83 6.27 3.55
CA LEU A 9 -3.17 6.34 2.14
C LEU A 9 -2.46 7.52 1.46
N HIS A 10 -1.60 7.20 0.48
CA HIS A 10 -1.05 8.21 -0.41
C HIS A 10 -2.08 8.59 -1.49
N ILE A 11 -2.70 9.77 -1.35
CA ILE A 11 -3.62 10.29 -2.36
C ILE A 11 -2.82 10.95 -3.49
N ILE A 12 -3.00 10.43 -4.69
CA ILE A 12 -2.35 10.97 -5.90
C ILE A 12 -2.93 12.37 -6.19
N PRO A 13 -2.08 13.39 -6.39
CA PRO A 13 -2.54 14.71 -6.77
C PRO A 13 -3.39 14.69 -8.04
N HIS A 14 -4.37 15.59 -8.12
CA HIS A 14 -5.25 15.66 -9.29
C HIS A 14 -4.45 15.91 -10.59
N GLY A 15 -4.74 15.14 -11.63
CA GLY A 15 -4.05 15.21 -12.93
C GLY A 15 -2.68 14.52 -12.98
N GLN A 16 -2.20 13.96 -11.87
CA GLN A 16 -0.91 13.26 -11.82
C GLN A 16 -1.06 11.81 -12.29
N SER A 17 -0.25 11.39 -13.25
CA SER A 17 -0.10 9.97 -13.62
C SER A 17 1.01 9.31 -12.80
N ILE A 18 0.79 8.04 -12.43
CA ILE A 18 1.83 7.21 -11.81
C ILE A 18 2.65 6.56 -12.92
N ASN A 19 3.80 7.16 -13.22
CA ASN A 19 4.85 6.51 -13.99
C ASN A 19 5.89 5.88 -13.04
N SER A 20 6.87 5.16 -13.59
CA SER A 20 7.92 4.51 -12.79
C SER A 20 8.69 5.51 -11.90
N ALA A 21 9.01 6.71 -12.41
CA ALA A 21 9.73 7.70 -11.62
C ALA A 21 8.89 8.23 -10.45
N TYR A 22 7.60 8.51 -10.66
CA TYR A 22 6.71 8.91 -9.58
C TYR A 22 6.57 7.79 -8.54
N TYR A 23 6.35 6.55 -9.01
CA TYR A 23 6.21 5.39 -8.14
C TYR A 23 7.44 5.18 -7.26
N ILE A 24 8.65 5.23 -7.84
CA ILE A 24 9.90 5.12 -7.08
C ILE A 24 10.03 6.26 -6.05
N ASN A 25 9.93 7.51 -6.50
CA ASN A 25 10.31 8.65 -5.66
C ASN A 25 9.24 9.07 -4.65
N GLN A 26 7.96 8.82 -4.93
CA GLN A 26 6.86 9.26 -4.10
C GLN A 26 6.21 8.13 -3.31
N ILE A 27 6.25 6.89 -3.82
CA ILE A 27 5.57 5.76 -3.17
C ILE A 27 6.59 4.84 -2.51
N LEU A 28 7.54 4.28 -3.28
CA LEU A 28 8.50 3.32 -2.74
C LEU A 28 9.47 3.97 -1.75
N ALA A 29 10.18 5.01 -2.18
CA ALA A 29 11.21 5.65 -1.37
C ALA A 29 10.67 6.38 -0.14
N LYS A 30 9.46 6.94 -0.23
CA LYS A 30 8.84 7.68 0.88
C LYS A 30 7.98 6.75 1.73
N THR A 31 6.89 6.24 1.18
CA THR A 31 5.91 5.48 1.96
C THR A 31 6.38 4.07 2.31
N CYS A 32 6.93 3.33 1.34
CA CYS A 32 7.33 1.94 1.58
C CYS A 32 8.55 1.85 2.50
N MET A 33 9.62 2.61 2.24
CA MET A 33 10.81 2.56 3.10
C MET A 33 10.57 3.11 4.49
N GLU A 34 9.72 4.13 4.66
CA GLU A 34 9.29 4.56 5.99
C GLU A 34 8.63 3.44 6.77
N ALA A 35 7.84 2.58 6.11
CA ALA A 35 7.23 1.40 6.74
C ALA A 35 8.26 0.29 7.01
N VAL A 36 9.19 0.05 6.09
CA VAL A 36 10.24 -0.97 6.23
C VAL A 36 11.23 -0.65 7.35
N TYR A 37 11.55 0.62 7.56
CA TYR A 37 12.53 1.06 8.57
C TYR A 37 11.89 1.53 9.89
N ARG A 38 10.62 1.22 10.15
CA ARG A 38 10.03 1.45 11.48
C ARG A 38 10.77 0.60 12.50
N CYS A 39 11.41 1.24 13.48
CA CYS A 39 12.22 0.56 14.50
C CYS A 39 11.85 0.96 15.93
N ARG A 40 10.84 1.82 16.13
CA ARG A 40 10.48 2.26 17.48
C ARG A 40 9.57 1.23 18.13
N ASN A 41 10.01 0.64 19.23
CA ASN A 41 9.19 -0.31 19.99
C ASN A 41 8.12 0.36 20.86
N ASN A 42 8.09 1.69 20.90
CA ASN A 42 7.11 2.51 21.60
C ASN A 42 6.60 3.64 20.68
N GLY A 43 5.41 4.18 20.96
CA GLY A 43 4.79 5.24 20.15
C GLY A 43 3.57 4.80 19.36
N SER A 44 3.21 5.59 18.36
CA SER A 44 2.03 5.33 17.52
C SER A 44 2.21 4.05 16.67
N VAL A 45 1.11 3.49 16.19
CA VAL A 45 1.12 2.32 15.27
C VAL A 45 2.03 2.55 14.06
N LEU A 46 2.11 3.78 13.56
CA LEU A 46 2.90 4.15 12.38
C LEU A 46 4.41 4.23 12.64
N GLU A 47 4.86 4.12 13.90
CA GLU A 47 6.28 4.16 14.27
C GLU A 47 6.85 2.78 14.62
N ARG A 48 5.97 1.78 14.80
CA ARG A 48 6.32 0.42 15.20
C ARG A 48 6.67 -0.46 14.00
N PRO A 49 7.63 -1.41 14.14
CA PRO A 49 7.98 -2.36 13.08
C PRO A 49 6.74 -3.11 12.57
N VAL A 50 6.62 -3.25 11.25
CA VAL A 50 5.49 -3.95 10.60
C VAL A 50 5.48 -5.45 10.91
N LEU A 51 6.64 -6.02 11.15
CA LEU A 51 6.81 -7.42 11.50
C LEU A 51 7.84 -7.51 12.61
N GLU A 52 7.70 -8.52 13.46
CA GLU A 52 8.68 -8.82 14.50
C GLU A 52 10.07 -9.06 13.89
N ASN A 53 10.11 -9.70 12.73
CA ASN A 53 11.32 -9.87 11.94
C ASN A 53 11.17 -9.26 10.53
N MET A 54 11.67 -8.04 10.36
CA MET A 54 11.71 -7.35 9.06
C MET A 54 12.70 -7.98 8.05
N SER A 55 13.43 -9.05 8.40
CA SER A 55 14.18 -9.83 7.41
C SER A 55 13.33 -10.87 6.67
N GLU A 56 12.12 -11.17 7.15
CA GLU A 56 11.28 -12.26 6.63
C GLU A 56 10.18 -11.79 5.67
N PHE A 57 10.01 -10.47 5.50
CA PHE A 57 8.98 -9.96 4.60
C PHE A 57 9.37 -10.13 3.13
N ILE A 58 8.35 -10.34 2.29
CA ILE A 58 8.46 -10.28 0.85
C ILE A 58 7.56 -9.15 0.38
N PHE A 59 8.12 -8.15 -0.29
CA PHE A 59 7.33 -7.07 -0.89
C PHE A 59 6.59 -7.56 -2.13
N MET A 60 5.29 -7.26 -2.21
CA MET A 60 4.43 -7.68 -3.30
C MET A 60 3.77 -6.46 -3.94
N GLN A 61 3.72 -6.45 -5.27
CA GLN A 61 3.08 -5.42 -6.09
C GLN A 61 2.44 -6.08 -7.32
N ASP A 62 1.39 -5.48 -7.86
CA ASP A 62 0.71 -6.01 -9.05
C ASP A 62 1.48 -5.73 -10.36
N GLY A 63 0.91 -6.18 -11.49
CA GLY A 63 1.47 -6.02 -12.82
C GLY A 63 1.26 -4.63 -13.47
N ALA A 64 1.01 -3.56 -12.72
CA ALA A 64 0.88 -2.23 -13.32
C ALA A 64 2.17 -1.82 -14.05
N LEU A 65 2.05 -1.02 -15.13
CA LEU A 65 3.19 -0.61 -15.98
C LEU A 65 4.31 0.07 -15.18
N ALA A 66 3.96 0.89 -14.18
CA ALA A 66 4.94 1.53 -13.31
C ALA A 66 5.72 0.52 -12.46
N HIS A 67 5.09 -0.58 -12.04
CA HIS A 67 5.69 -1.63 -11.21
C HIS A 67 6.60 -2.55 -12.05
N MET A 68 6.17 -2.86 -13.28
CA MET A 68 6.90 -3.72 -14.22
C MET A 68 8.12 -3.05 -14.87
N ALA A 69 8.22 -1.72 -14.81
CA ALA A 69 9.32 -0.96 -15.41
C ALA A 69 10.68 -1.41 -14.86
N ASN A 70 11.69 -1.53 -15.74
CA ASN A 70 13.03 -1.98 -15.36
C ASN A 70 13.65 -1.12 -14.24
N ALA A 71 13.41 0.20 -14.26
CA ALA A 71 13.90 1.09 -13.22
C ALA A 71 13.30 0.77 -11.84
N THR A 72 11.98 0.49 -11.80
CA THR A 72 11.30 0.10 -10.56
C THR A 72 11.79 -1.25 -10.05
N GLN A 73 11.90 -2.25 -10.93
CA GLN A 73 12.39 -3.58 -10.57
C GLN A 73 13.83 -3.52 -10.03
N LYS A 74 14.70 -2.73 -10.66
CA LYS A 74 16.07 -2.50 -10.17
C LYS A 74 16.06 -1.81 -8.81
N TRP A 75 15.23 -0.78 -8.63
CA TRP A 75 15.13 -0.10 -7.35
C TRP A 75 14.72 -1.07 -6.23
N CYS A 76 13.70 -1.91 -6.45
CA CYS A 76 13.28 -2.91 -5.48
C CYS A 76 14.40 -3.89 -5.14
N GLN A 77 15.14 -4.37 -6.14
CA GLN A 77 16.29 -5.26 -5.94
C GLN A 77 17.40 -4.63 -5.10
N ASP A 78 17.64 -3.32 -5.26
CA ASP A 78 18.71 -2.61 -4.56
C ASP A 78 18.34 -2.24 -3.11
N HIS A 79 17.05 -2.14 -2.76
CA HIS A 79 16.59 -1.57 -1.47
C HIS A 79 15.75 -2.51 -0.59
N LEU A 80 15.17 -3.58 -1.14
CA LEU A 80 14.31 -4.50 -0.41
C LEU A 80 15.00 -5.85 -0.21
N ASN A 81 14.84 -6.45 0.97
CA ASN A 81 15.42 -7.76 1.29
C ASN A 81 14.89 -8.86 0.36
N ALA A 82 13.58 -8.86 0.11
CA ALA A 82 12.92 -9.74 -0.83
C ALA A 82 11.70 -9.04 -1.44
N PHE A 83 11.43 -9.31 -2.72
CA PHE A 83 10.23 -8.87 -3.41
C PHE A 83 9.85 -9.83 -4.53
N TRP A 84 8.58 -9.83 -4.92
CA TRP A 84 8.14 -10.49 -6.15
C TRP A 84 8.55 -9.65 -7.36
N ARG A 85 9.45 -10.21 -8.19
CA ARG A 85 9.83 -9.57 -9.44
C ARG A 85 8.67 -9.73 -10.43
N LYS A 86 8.81 -9.04 -11.57
CA LYS A 86 7.77 -9.02 -12.61
C LYS A 86 7.35 -10.39 -13.16
N ILE A 87 8.15 -11.44 -12.97
CA ILE A 87 7.87 -12.78 -13.52
C ILE A 87 7.11 -13.66 -12.53
N GLU A 88 7.17 -13.34 -11.25
CA GLU A 88 6.44 -14.04 -10.19
C GLU A 88 4.95 -13.67 -10.16
N TRP A 89 4.58 -12.47 -10.63
CA TRP A 89 3.17 -12.03 -10.67
C TRP A 89 2.44 -12.57 -11.91
N PRO A 90 1.37 -13.37 -11.75
CA PRO A 90 0.56 -13.80 -12.89
C PRO A 90 -0.26 -12.63 -13.45
N GLY A 91 -0.27 -12.51 -14.78
CA GLY A 91 -1.01 -11.46 -15.47
C GLY A 91 -2.52 -11.58 -15.25
N ASN A 92 -3.20 -10.44 -15.02
CA ASN A 92 -4.66 -10.35 -14.83
C ASN A 92 -5.21 -11.17 -13.65
N SER A 93 -4.47 -11.25 -12.55
CA SER A 93 -4.91 -11.94 -11.33
C SER A 93 -5.19 -10.97 -10.16
N PRO A 94 -6.25 -10.13 -10.24
CA PRO A 94 -6.61 -9.25 -9.14
C PRO A 94 -7.03 -10.06 -7.89
N ASP A 95 -7.56 -11.27 -8.08
CA ASP A 95 -7.92 -12.22 -7.02
C ASP A 95 -6.74 -12.62 -6.13
N LEU A 96 -5.52 -12.56 -6.66
CA LEU A 96 -4.29 -12.88 -5.92
C LEU A 96 -3.69 -11.66 -5.22
N ASN A 97 -4.32 -10.48 -5.30
CA ASN A 97 -3.82 -9.28 -4.66
C ASN A 97 -4.54 -9.02 -3.32
N PRO A 98 -3.96 -9.39 -2.17
CA PRO A 98 -4.52 -9.13 -0.85
C PRO A 98 -5.07 -7.73 -0.60
N ILE A 99 -4.53 -6.69 -1.26
CA ILE A 99 -5.02 -5.32 -1.12
C ILE A 99 -6.47 -5.16 -1.62
N GLU A 100 -6.92 -6.00 -2.55
CA GLU A 100 -8.29 -5.96 -3.09
C GLU A 100 -9.32 -6.33 -2.02
N ASN A 101 -8.97 -7.20 -1.08
CA ASN A 101 -9.84 -7.50 0.06
C ASN A 101 -10.03 -6.26 0.94
N LEU A 102 -8.96 -5.50 1.18
CA LEU A 102 -9.03 -4.24 1.94
C LEU A 102 -9.83 -3.18 1.18
N TRP A 103 -9.66 -3.07 -0.14
CA TRP A 103 -10.49 -2.20 -0.96
C TRP A 103 -11.96 -2.60 -0.96
N GLY A 104 -12.27 -3.90 -0.88
CA GLY A 104 -13.63 -4.40 -0.68
C GLY A 104 -14.28 -3.84 0.59
N ILE A 105 -13.57 -3.93 1.72
CA ILE A 105 -14.02 -3.38 3.02
C ILE A 105 -14.21 -1.86 2.94
N VAL A 106 -13.26 -1.13 2.34
CA VAL A 106 -13.38 0.33 2.16
C VAL A 106 -14.59 0.67 1.31
N LYS A 107 -14.80 -0.06 0.21
CA LYS A 107 -15.92 0.18 -0.70
C LYS A 107 -17.26 -0.05 -0.03
N GLU A 108 -17.39 -1.09 0.79
CA GLU A 108 -18.60 -1.36 1.56
C GLU A 108 -18.94 -0.19 2.49
N LYS A 109 -17.97 0.27 3.31
CA LYS A 109 -18.14 1.43 4.19
C LYS A 109 -18.48 2.72 3.43
N VAL A 110 -17.82 2.97 2.30
CA VAL A 110 -18.12 4.15 1.47
C VAL A 110 -19.56 4.10 0.93
N ASN A 111 -20.08 2.92 0.62
CA ASN A 111 -21.46 2.77 0.12
C ASN A 111 -22.51 2.99 1.22
N GLU A 112 -22.19 2.71 2.48
CA GLU A 112 -23.08 2.94 3.64
C GLU A 112 -23.39 4.43 3.85
N GLU A 113 -22.46 5.33 3.50
CA GLU A 113 -22.63 6.79 3.56
C GLU A 113 -23.64 7.34 2.52
N GLY A 114 -24.12 6.49 1.60
CA GLY A 114 -25.04 6.87 0.54
C GLY A 114 -24.37 7.65 -0.60
N GLN A 115 -25.14 8.52 -1.27
CA GLN A 115 -24.67 9.19 -2.48
C GLN A 115 -23.69 10.33 -2.17
N ILE A 116 -22.40 10.10 -2.42
CA ILE A 116 -21.36 11.13 -2.33
C ILE A 116 -21.16 11.80 -3.69
N THR A 117 -21.30 13.13 -3.74
CA THR A 117 -21.20 13.91 -4.99
C THR A 117 -19.97 14.83 -5.07
N ARG A 118 -19.22 14.94 -3.98
CA ARG A 118 -18.05 15.82 -3.86
C ARG A 118 -16.78 15.01 -3.64
N SER A 119 -15.74 15.30 -4.41
CA SER A 119 -14.43 14.63 -4.31
C SER A 119 -13.80 14.76 -2.92
N ALA A 120 -13.91 15.92 -2.29
CA ALA A 120 -13.40 16.14 -0.94
C ALA A 120 -14.08 15.22 0.10
N GLN A 121 -15.42 15.08 0.00
CA GLN A 121 -16.17 14.19 0.88
C GLN A 121 -15.79 12.73 0.64
N LEU A 122 -15.69 12.32 -0.63
CA LEU A 122 -15.25 10.96 -0.98
C LEU A 122 -13.87 10.65 -0.40
N MET A 123 -12.92 11.59 -0.52
CA MET A 123 -11.57 11.41 0.00
C MET A 123 -11.55 11.25 1.53
N GLU A 124 -12.32 12.05 2.26
CA GLU A 124 -12.40 11.93 3.71
C GLU A 124 -13.11 10.65 4.15
N THR A 125 -14.18 10.23 3.46
CA THR A 125 -14.83 8.95 3.72
C THR A 125 -13.88 7.78 3.48
N VAL A 126 -13.14 7.76 2.36
CA VAL A 126 -12.15 6.70 2.06
C VAL A 126 -11.06 6.64 3.12
N LYS A 127 -10.52 7.80 3.54
CA LYS A 127 -9.52 7.87 4.62
C LYS A 127 -10.07 7.41 5.97
N SER A 128 -11.32 7.71 6.29
CA SER A 128 -11.97 7.22 7.52
C SER A 128 -12.13 5.71 7.46
N ALA A 129 -12.76 5.21 6.39
CA ALA A 129 -13.01 3.79 6.19
C ALA A 129 -11.73 2.95 6.29
N TRP A 130 -10.62 3.44 5.70
CA TRP A 130 -9.30 2.83 5.79
C TRP A 130 -8.74 2.77 7.21
N ARG A 131 -8.82 3.88 7.97
CA ARG A 131 -8.37 3.92 9.38
C ARG A 131 -9.19 3.03 10.29
N ASP A 132 -10.45 2.81 9.94
CA ASP A 132 -11.39 1.99 10.70
C ASP A 132 -11.30 0.49 10.36
N ILE A 133 -10.39 0.06 9.47
CA ILE A 133 -10.16 -1.36 9.23
C ILE A 133 -9.47 -1.95 10.46
N SER A 134 -10.17 -2.85 11.15
CA SER A 134 -9.59 -3.56 12.30
C SER A 134 -8.60 -4.64 11.82
N PRO A 135 -7.44 -4.79 12.48
CA PRO A 135 -6.51 -5.87 12.18
C PRO A 135 -7.03 -7.25 12.62
N SER A 136 -8.07 -7.31 13.45
CA SER A 136 -8.57 -8.57 14.02
C SER A 136 -9.55 -9.29 13.09
N ILE A 137 -9.05 -10.31 12.38
CA ILE A 137 -9.75 -11.59 12.14
C ILE A 137 -9.00 -12.67 12.91
#